data_AF-A0A961ERX6-F1
#
_entry.id   AF-A0A961ERX6-F1
#
_cell.length_a   1.000
_cell.length_b   1.000
_cell.length_c   1.000
_cell.angle_alpha   90.00
_cell.angle_beta   90.00
_cell.angle_gamma   90.00
#
_symmetry.space_group_name_H-M   'P 1'
#
loop_
_entity.id
_entity.type
_entity.pdbx_description
1 polymer ?
#
loop_
_entity_poly.entity_id
_entity_poly.type
_entity_poly.pdbx_seq_one_letter_code
_entity_poly.pdbx_strand_id
1 'polypeptide(L)'
;MNFRLQDHSFFRPAVLIFALFTILQLITGSILYVQKIGIGPSGALEYYQGSNAMLAKYPENQDHFRNPATFEGLLKTAVSHCLAYGLFAFLLLHLLRSLLADGAARSGAEWLGVVVYFAAGLDIASGFVIAYGPWWLAFARTAIFAFFVGSTASVAFWILYLVTIHSPARYQWGEDGREVAYPRVSEDLKNPLQNKIPVHHRSEHGRKKEREEKKNI
;
A
#
# COMPACT_ATOMS: atom_id res chain seq x y z
N MET A 1 19.89 12.57 -27.73
CA MET A 1 20.04 11.61 -26.60
C MET A 1 18.63 11.16 -26.24
N ASN A 2 18.19 10.01 -26.76
CA ASN A 2 16.84 9.49 -26.49
C ASN A 2 16.86 8.83 -25.11
N PHE A 3 16.34 9.52 -24.11
CA PHE A 3 15.96 8.90 -22.85
C PHE A 3 14.83 7.91 -23.15
N ARG A 4 15.17 6.64 -23.41
CA ARG A 4 14.18 5.57 -23.35
C ARG A 4 13.76 5.46 -21.88
N LEU A 5 12.53 5.92 -21.58
CA LEU A 5 11.84 5.78 -20.29
C LEU A 5 11.68 4.31 -19.80
N GLN A 6 12.35 3.35 -20.43
CA GLN A 6 12.25 1.91 -20.18
C GLN A 6 13.23 1.42 -19.10
N ASP A 7 14.25 2.20 -18.75
CA ASP A 7 15.22 1.81 -17.73
C ASP A 7 14.72 2.19 -16.31
N HIS A 8 13.89 1.32 -15.75
CA HIS A 8 13.50 1.35 -14.34
C HIS A 8 14.70 1.32 -13.37
N SER A 9 15.89 0.97 -13.88
CA SER A 9 17.16 1.05 -13.15
C SER A 9 17.45 2.46 -12.63
N PHE A 10 17.02 3.51 -13.34
CA PHE A 10 17.19 4.90 -12.92
C PHE A 10 16.39 5.25 -11.65
N PHE A 11 15.20 4.67 -11.48
CA PHE A 11 14.33 4.98 -10.33
C PHE A 11 14.67 4.18 -9.08
N ARG A 12 15.38 3.05 -9.22
CA ARG A 12 15.71 2.16 -8.09
C ARG A 12 16.43 2.87 -6.92
N PRO A 13 17.47 3.69 -7.12
CA PRO A 13 18.12 4.38 -6.02
C PRO A 13 17.17 5.33 -5.29
N ALA A 14 16.31 6.05 -6.02
CA ALA A 14 15.32 6.94 -5.42
C ALA A 14 14.30 6.17 -4.55
N VAL A 15 13.79 5.04 -5.05
CA VAL A 15 12.88 4.17 -4.30
C VAL A 15 13.54 3.56 -3.08
N LEU A 16 14.79 3.11 -3.20
CA LEU A 16 15.57 2.56 -2.09
C LEU A 16 15.78 3.62 -0.99
N ILE A 17 16.22 4.82 -1.37
CA ILE A 17 16.42 5.93 -0.43
C ILE A 17 15.10 6.31 0.23
N PHE A 18 14.00 6.41 -0.53
CA PHE A 18 12.68 6.73 0.02
C PHE A 18 12.21 5.69 1.05
N ALA A 19 12.40 4.40 0.76
CA ALA A 19 12.00 3.33 1.68
C ALA A 19 12.90 3.30 2.94
N LEU A 20 14.21 3.54 2.81
CA LEU A 20 15.11 3.67 3.96
C LEU A 20 14.74 4.89 4.82
N PHE A 21 14.44 6.03 4.19
CA PHE A 21 14.00 7.23 4.89
C PHE A 21 12.67 7.01 5.62
N THR A 22 11.75 6.25 5.02
CA THR A 22 10.51 5.81 5.66
C THR A 22 10.80 5.00 6.93
N ILE A 23 11.68 3.99 6.86
CA ILE A 23 12.04 3.19 8.04
C ILE A 23 12.67 4.07 9.13
N LEU A 24 13.58 4.97 8.76
CA LEU A 24 14.20 5.89 9.71
C LEU A 24 13.16 6.82 10.37
N GLN A 25 12.22 7.35 9.59
CA GLN A 25 11.11 8.17 10.08
C GLN A 25 10.22 7.39 11.07
N LEU A 26 9.97 6.10 10.82
CA LEU A 26 9.20 5.26 11.74
C LEU A 26 9.96 5.00 13.05
N ILE A 27 11.28 4.78 12.97
CA ILE A 27 12.13 4.58 14.15
C ILE A 27 12.17 5.86 14.99
N THR A 28 12.47 7.02 14.38
CA THR A 28 12.53 8.30 15.09
C THR A 28 11.17 8.71 15.65
N GLY A 29 10.09 8.50 14.89
CA GLY A 29 8.73 8.70 15.36
C GLY A 29 8.37 7.81 16.56
N SER A 30 8.80 6.55 16.56
CA SER A 30 8.60 5.62 17.68
C SER A 30 9.38 6.03 18.93
N ILE A 31 10.62 6.51 18.78
CA ILE A 31 11.41 7.06 19.88
C ILE A 31 10.68 8.28 20.49
N LEU A 32 10.22 9.21 19.65
CA LEU A 32 9.47 10.39 20.11
C LEU A 32 8.15 10.01 20.79
N TYR A 33 7.45 9.00 20.30
CA TYR A 33 6.25 8.47 20.96
C TYR A 33 6.57 7.98 22.37
N VAL A 34 7.59 7.13 22.53
CA VAL A 34 7.99 6.59 23.83
C VAL A 34 8.44 7.71 24.78
N GLN A 35 9.19 8.70 24.30
CA GLN A 35 9.62 9.82 25.13
C GLN A 35 8.46 10.75 25.55
N LYS A 36 7.48 10.96 24.67
CA LYS A 36 6.40 11.94 24.91
C LYS A 36 5.23 11.36 25.68
N ILE A 37 4.81 10.15 25.30
CA ILE A 37 3.62 9.46 25.79
C ILE A 37 4.01 8.30 26.71
N GLY A 38 5.13 7.62 26.44
CA GLY A 38 5.48 6.39 27.14
C GLY A 38 4.81 5.14 26.55
N ILE A 39 5.24 3.98 27.01
CA ILE A 39 4.73 2.67 26.55
C ILE A 39 3.49 2.27 27.35
N GLY A 40 3.42 2.68 28.61
CA GLY A 40 2.37 2.29 29.55
C GLY A 40 1.08 3.11 29.43
N PRO A 41 -0.03 2.58 29.95
CA PRO A 41 -1.33 3.28 29.99
C PRO A 41 -1.28 4.56 30.82
N SER A 42 -0.44 4.63 31.85
CA SER A 42 -0.30 5.82 32.71
C SER A 42 0.20 7.02 31.94
N GLY A 43 1.19 6.86 31.07
CA GLY A 43 1.73 7.94 30.26
C GLY A 43 0.76 8.43 29.18
N ALA A 44 -0.03 7.52 28.59
CA ALA A 44 -1.15 7.90 27.72
C ALA A 44 -2.23 8.67 28.50
N LEU A 45 -2.60 8.19 29.69
CA LEU A 45 -3.58 8.85 30.55
C LEU A 45 -3.10 10.25 30.96
N GLU A 46 -1.84 10.40 31.36
CA GLU A 46 -1.25 11.69 31.69
C GLU A 46 -1.20 12.64 30.49
N TYR A 47 -0.81 12.14 29.32
CA TYR A 47 -0.72 12.95 28.11
C TYR A 47 -2.08 13.51 27.66
N TYR A 48 -3.15 12.72 27.77
CA TYR A 48 -4.47 13.11 27.27
C TYR A 48 -5.39 13.69 28.35
N GLN A 49 -5.40 13.14 29.57
CA GLN A 49 -6.27 13.57 30.67
C GLN A 49 -5.55 14.35 31.77
N GLY A 50 -4.23 14.53 31.69
CA GLY A 50 -3.43 15.31 32.64
C GLY A 50 -2.94 14.52 33.86
N SER A 51 -2.00 15.11 34.60
CA SER A 51 -1.29 14.42 35.71
C SER A 51 -2.21 14.08 36.88
N ASN A 52 -3.19 14.93 37.20
CA ASN A 52 -4.17 14.64 38.25
C ASN A 52 -4.98 13.37 37.97
N ALA A 53 -5.43 13.19 36.71
CA ALA A 53 -6.18 11.99 36.30
C ALA A 53 -5.29 10.73 36.34
N MET A 54 -4.03 10.88 35.95
CA MET A 54 -3.04 9.79 36.01
C MET A 54 -2.76 9.37 37.47
N LEU A 55 -2.44 10.31 38.36
CA LEU A 55 -2.13 10.03 39.77
C LEU A 55 -3.32 9.44 40.53
N ALA A 56 -4.55 9.80 40.15
CA ALA A 56 -5.76 9.20 40.72
C ALA A 56 -5.89 7.69 40.40
N LYS A 57 -5.22 7.19 39.35
CA LYS A 57 -5.22 5.77 38.95
C LYS A 57 -3.90 5.07 39.24
N TYR A 58 -2.80 5.80 39.19
CA TYR A 58 -1.43 5.31 39.35
C TYR A 58 -0.67 6.23 40.32
N PRO A 59 -0.99 6.18 41.63
CA PRO A 59 -0.43 7.08 42.64
C PRO A 59 1.10 6.94 42.83
N GLU A 60 1.68 5.83 42.38
CA GLU A 60 3.11 5.54 42.42
C GLU A 60 3.93 6.24 41.33
N ASN A 61 3.28 6.77 40.29
CA ASN A 61 3.98 7.43 39.19
C ASN A 61 4.40 8.86 39.55
N GLN A 62 5.44 9.34 38.86
CA GLN A 62 5.93 10.70 39.02
C GLN A 62 4.96 11.71 38.40
N ASP A 63 4.70 12.81 39.13
CA ASP A 63 3.93 13.94 38.62
C ASP A 63 4.79 14.78 37.65
N HIS A 64 4.34 14.94 36.41
CA HIS A 64 4.96 15.83 35.42
C HIS A 64 4.21 17.16 35.24
N PHE A 65 3.23 17.46 36.09
CA PHE A 65 2.45 18.71 36.10
C PHE A 65 1.79 19.03 34.74
N ARG A 66 1.33 18.01 34.03
CA ARG A 66 0.68 18.16 32.72
C ARG A 66 -0.80 18.50 32.88
N ASN A 67 -1.23 19.50 32.12
CA ASN A 67 -2.64 19.80 31.93
C ASN A 67 -3.28 18.80 30.96
N PRO A 68 -4.60 18.52 31.10
CA PRO A 68 -5.33 17.71 30.14
C PRO A 68 -5.26 18.29 28.73
N ALA A 69 -5.29 17.43 27.71
CA ALA A 69 -5.31 17.85 26.33
C ALA A 69 -6.63 18.59 26.01
N THR A 70 -6.53 19.77 25.41
CA THR A 70 -7.70 20.54 24.97
C THR A 70 -8.19 20.08 23.60
N PHE A 71 -9.48 20.31 23.30
CA PHE A 71 -10.06 19.94 22.00
C PHE A 71 -9.32 20.63 20.85
N GLU A 72 -9.04 21.92 21.01
CA GLU A 72 -8.27 22.71 20.05
C GLU A 72 -6.86 22.15 19.85
N GLY A 73 -6.17 21.77 20.93
CA GLY A 73 -4.83 21.19 20.86
C GLY A 73 -4.81 19.84 20.13
N LEU A 74 -5.82 18.99 20.40
CA LEU A 74 -6.01 17.73 19.69
C LEU A 74 -6.36 17.96 18.22
N LEU A 75 -7.26 18.89 17.92
CA LEU A 75 -7.66 19.20 16.55
C LEU A 75 -6.49 19.73 15.71
N LYS A 76 -5.69 20.64 16.27
CA LYS A 76 -4.46 21.15 15.63
C LYS A 76 -3.50 20.01 15.26
N THR A 77 -3.35 19.05 16.17
CA THR A 77 -2.51 17.87 15.93
C THR A 77 -3.15 16.96 14.89
N ALA A 78 -4.45 16.66 15.01
CA ALA A 78 -5.18 15.77 14.12
C ALA A 78 -5.17 16.26 12.67
N VAL A 79 -5.40 17.56 12.41
CA VAL A 79 -5.40 18.12 11.06
C VAL A 79 -4.04 17.92 10.38
N SER A 80 -2.94 18.25 11.07
CA SER A 80 -1.60 18.05 10.53
C SER A 80 -1.28 16.57 10.30
N HIS A 81 -1.73 15.68 11.19
CA HIS A 81 -1.53 14.23 11.06
C HIS A 81 -2.37 13.65 9.92
N CYS A 82 -3.63 14.05 9.76
CA CYS A 82 -4.48 13.63 8.64
C CYS A 82 -3.82 13.95 7.29
N LEU A 83 -3.28 15.17 7.14
CA LEU A 83 -2.62 15.57 5.91
C LEU A 83 -1.30 14.82 5.69
N ALA A 84 -0.44 14.77 6.73
CA ALA A 84 0.85 14.10 6.64
C ALA A 84 0.71 12.60 6.42
N TYR A 85 -0.08 11.91 7.25
CA TYR A 85 -0.30 10.46 7.14
C TYR A 85 -1.06 10.11 5.86
N GLY A 86 -2.05 10.91 5.47
CA GLY A 86 -2.80 10.70 4.23
C GLY A 86 -1.91 10.74 2.99
N LEU A 87 -1.07 11.78 2.87
CA LEU A 87 -0.13 11.92 1.77
C LEU A 87 0.96 10.84 1.82
N PHE A 88 1.48 10.55 3.01
CA PHE A 88 2.52 9.55 3.20
C PHE A 88 2.05 8.14 2.83
N ALA A 89 0.89 7.72 3.34
CA ALA A 89 0.27 6.44 3.01
C ALA A 89 -0.04 6.36 1.50
N PHE A 90 -0.54 7.44 0.91
CA PHE A 90 -0.81 7.51 -0.53
C PHE A 90 0.45 7.25 -1.34
N LEU A 91 1.55 7.96 -1.07
CA LEU A 91 2.81 7.79 -1.78
C LEU A 91 3.40 6.39 -1.61
N LEU A 92 3.40 5.88 -0.38
CA LEU A 92 3.96 4.57 -0.05
C LEU A 92 3.20 3.44 -0.76
N LEU A 93 1.87 3.49 -0.74
CA LEU A 93 1.02 2.49 -1.38
C LEU A 93 1.01 2.61 -2.91
N HIS A 94 1.01 3.84 -3.42
CA HIS A 94 1.16 4.09 -4.85
C HIS A 94 2.47 3.47 -5.37
N LEU A 95 3.56 3.68 -4.63
CA LEU A 95 4.85 3.12 -4.96
C LEU A 95 4.86 1.59 -4.89
N LEU A 96 4.37 0.99 -3.80
CA LEU A 96 4.27 -0.47 -3.70
C LEU A 96 3.43 -1.06 -4.84
N ARG A 97 2.28 -0.46 -5.14
CA ARG A 97 1.40 -0.88 -6.24
C ARG A 97 2.11 -0.79 -7.60
N SER A 98 2.93 0.23 -7.82
CA SER A 98 3.66 0.42 -9.08
C SER A 98 4.77 -0.60 -9.32
N LEU A 99 5.29 -1.21 -8.25
CA LEU A 99 6.35 -2.22 -8.31
C LEU A 99 5.82 -3.64 -8.53
N LEU A 100 4.52 -3.87 -8.35
CA LEU A 100 3.90 -5.18 -8.43
C LEU A 100 3.22 -5.39 -9.78
N ALA A 101 3.40 -6.58 -10.35
CA ALA A 101 2.64 -7.02 -11.51
C ALA A 101 1.16 -7.28 -11.15
N ASP A 102 0.29 -7.26 -12.16
CA ASP A 102 -1.12 -7.62 -12.00
C ASP A 102 -1.27 -9.05 -11.45
N GLY A 103 -2.12 -9.22 -10.43
CA GLY A 103 -2.39 -10.52 -9.81
C GLY A 103 -2.54 -10.46 -8.29
N ALA A 104 -2.35 -11.62 -7.63
CA ALA A 104 -2.58 -11.79 -6.20
C ALA A 104 -1.70 -10.88 -5.32
N ALA A 105 -0.45 -10.64 -5.71
CA ALA A 105 0.46 -9.76 -4.97
C ALA A 105 -0.06 -8.30 -4.94
N ARG A 106 -0.63 -7.82 -6.06
CA ARG A 106 -1.23 -6.48 -6.17
C ARG A 106 -2.46 -6.35 -5.26
N SER A 107 -3.30 -7.38 -5.20
CA SER A 107 -4.44 -7.41 -4.27
C SER A 107 -3.98 -7.39 -2.80
N GLY A 108 -2.92 -8.12 -2.46
CA GLY A 108 -2.32 -8.06 -1.12
C GLY A 108 -1.84 -6.66 -0.74
N ALA A 109 -1.21 -5.94 -1.67
CA ALA A 109 -0.79 -4.55 -1.47
C ALA A 109 -1.96 -3.58 -1.29
N GLU A 110 -3.07 -3.78 -2.02
CA GLU A 110 -4.31 -2.99 -1.83
C GLU A 110 -4.88 -3.17 -0.43
N TRP A 111 -5.00 -4.42 0.04
CA TRP A 111 -5.48 -4.72 1.39
C TRP A 111 -4.57 -4.15 2.47
N LEU A 112 -3.26 -4.29 2.31
CA LEU A 112 -2.30 -3.67 3.23
C LEU A 112 -2.45 -2.15 3.24
N GLY A 113 -2.81 -1.55 2.11
CA GLY A 113 -3.13 -0.13 2.04
C GLY A 113 -4.37 0.27 2.81
N VAL A 114 -5.45 -0.50 2.70
CA VAL A 114 -6.65 -0.30 3.52
C VAL A 114 -6.30 -0.39 5.00
N VAL A 115 -5.47 -1.36 5.39
CA VAL A 115 -5.00 -1.52 6.77
C VAL A 115 -4.20 -0.31 7.25
N VAL A 116 -3.28 0.24 6.46
CA VAL A 116 -2.50 1.43 6.83
C VAL A 116 -3.40 2.64 7.02
N TYR A 117 -4.34 2.90 6.11
CA TYR A 117 -5.28 4.02 6.25
C TYR A 117 -6.17 3.86 7.48
N PHE A 118 -6.68 2.65 7.73
CA PHE A 118 -7.48 2.35 8.89
C PHE A 118 -6.68 2.54 10.19
N ALA A 119 -5.44 2.04 10.25
CA ALA A 119 -4.55 2.19 11.39
C ALA A 119 -4.22 3.66 11.67
N ALA A 120 -3.96 4.46 10.63
CA ALA A 120 -3.74 5.90 10.75
C ALA A 120 -4.98 6.62 11.30
N GLY A 121 -6.17 6.27 10.82
CA GLY A 121 -7.43 6.80 11.33
C GLY A 121 -7.66 6.45 12.80
N LEU A 122 -7.40 5.21 13.19
CA LEU A 122 -7.46 4.77 14.58
C LEU A 122 -6.46 5.50 15.47
N ASP A 123 -5.22 5.70 15.00
CA ASP A 123 -4.19 6.42 15.77
C ASP A 123 -4.62 7.85 16.10
N ILE A 124 -5.13 8.57 15.09
CA ILE A 124 -5.64 9.94 15.26
C ILE A 124 -6.88 9.97 16.16
N ALA A 125 -7.86 9.10 15.89
CA ALA A 125 -9.11 9.04 16.66
C ALA A 125 -8.87 8.65 18.13
N SER A 126 -7.88 7.78 18.40
CA SER A 126 -7.58 7.31 19.75
C SER A 126 -7.25 8.44 20.72
N GLY A 127 -6.61 9.53 20.25
CA GLY A 127 -6.32 10.68 21.09
C GLY A 127 -7.57 11.39 21.62
N PHE A 128 -8.59 11.57 20.77
CA PHE A 128 -9.88 12.13 21.17
C PHE A 128 -10.63 11.18 22.10
N VAL A 129 -10.65 9.90 21.75
CA VAL A 129 -11.33 8.85 22.51
C VAL A 129 -10.76 8.71 23.92
N ILE A 130 -9.44 8.82 24.10
CA ILE A 130 -8.81 8.79 25.42
C ILE A 130 -9.03 10.10 26.17
N ALA A 131 -8.95 11.25 25.51
CA ALA A 131 -9.12 12.55 26.17
C ALA A 131 -10.54 12.74 26.74
N TYR A 132 -11.57 12.26 26.04
CA TYR A 132 -12.98 12.46 26.41
C TYR A 132 -13.71 11.19 26.86
N GLY A 133 -13.05 10.04 26.78
CA GLY A 133 -13.63 8.75 27.15
C GLY A 133 -13.14 8.20 28.50
N PRO A 134 -13.56 6.98 28.85
CA PRO A 134 -13.12 6.33 30.07
C PRO A 134 -11.62 5.97 30.05
N TRP A 135 -10.98 6.06 31.21
CA TRP A 135 -9.53 5.90 31.40
C TRP A 135 -8.95 4.58 30.87
N TRP A 136 -9.72 3.48 30.87
CA TRP A 136 -9.25 2.17 30.44
C TRP A 136 -8.95 2.10 28.92
N LEU A 137 -9.42 3.08 28.14
CA LEU A 137 -9.07 3.19 26.72
C LEU A 137 -7.59 3.53 26.52
N ALA A 138 -6.91 4.07 27.55
CA ALA A 138 -5.48 4.35 27.51
C ALA A 138 -4.64 3.09 27.27
N PHE A 139 -5.10 1.90 27.69
CA PHE A 139 -4.41 0.63 27.43
C PHE A 139 -4.29 0.30 25.94
N ALA A 140 -5.26 0.74 25.13
CA ALA A 140 -5.25 0.47 23.69
C ALA A 140 -4.26 1.38 22.93
N ARG A 141 -3.83 2.51 23.50
CA ARG A 141 -3.07 3.55 22.77
C ARG A 141 -1.81 2.99 22.13
N THR A 142 -1.00 2.27 22.90
CA THR A 142 0.27 1.71 22.45
C THR A 142 0.06 0.61 21.41
N ALA A 143 -0.98 -0.23 21.56
CA ALA A 143 -1.31 -1.24 20.58
C ALA A 143 -1.74 -0.62 19.24
N ILE A 144 -2.55 0.44 19.28
CA ILE A 144 -2.98 1.19 18.08
C ILE A 144 -1.76 1.83 17.39
N PHE A 145 -0.88 2.49 18.16
CA PHE A 145 0.34 3.08 17.63
C PHE A 145 1.23 2.01 16.98
N ALA A 146 1.46 0.89 17.67
CA ALA A 146 2.26 -0.22 17.15
C ALA A 146 1.63 -0.84 15.89
N PHE A 147 0.30 -0.92 15.81
CA PHE A 147 -0.41 -1.39 14.62
C PHE A 147 -0.21 -0.45 13.42
N PHE A 148 -0.28 0.86 13.64
CA PHE A 148 0.00 1.86 12.61
C PHE A 148 1.46 1.81 12.13
N VAL A 149 2.43 1.81 13.06
CA VAL A 149 3.85 1.72 12.72
C VAL A 149 4.17 0.40 12.04
N GLY A 150 3.65 -0.72 12.54
CA GLY A 150 3.92 -2.06 12.03
C GLY A 150 3.36 -2.28 10.62
N SER A 151 2.13 -1.85 10.36
CA SER A 151 1.54 -1.92 9.01
C SER A 151 2.30 -1.06 8.00
N THR A 152 2.66 0.17 8.39
CA THR A 152 3.45 1.08 7.55
C THR A 152 4.86 0.54 7.29
N ALA A 153 5.51 0.00 8.32
CA ALA A 153 6.82 -0.64 8.20
C ALA A 153 6.76 -1.85 7.26
N SER A 154 5.69 -2.64 7.32
CA SER A 154 5.50 -3.81 6.45
C SER A 154 5.45 -3.41 4.97
N VAL A 155 4.78 -2.31 4.62
CA VAL A 155 4.80 -1.76 3.26
C VAL A 155 6.22 -1.35 2.86
N ALA A 156 6.92 -0.63 3.72
CA ALA A 156 8.27 -0.15 3.44
C ALA A 156 9.29 -1.29 3.28
N PHE A 157 9.23 -2.31 4.14
CA PHE A 157 10.04 -3.52 4.02
C PHE A 157 9.71 -4.30 2.75
N TRP A 158 8.44 -4.37 2.35
CA TRP A 158 8.06 -5.02 1.11
C TRP A 158 8.63 -4.28 -0.11
N ILE A 159 8.59 -2.93 -0.11
CA ILE A 159 9.25 -2.12 -1.15
C ILE A 159 10.76 -2.40 -1.19
N LEU A 160 11.44 -2.39 -0.03
CA LEU A 160 12.87 -2.71 0.06
C LEU A 160 13.18 -4.10 -0.50
N TYR A 161 12.39 -5.10 -0.13
CA TYR A 161 12.51 -6.47 -0.62
C TYR A 161 12.36 -6.52 -2.15
N LEU A 162 11.32 -5.89 -2.70
CA LEU A 162 11.07 -5.88 -4.15
C LEU A 162 12.20 -5.19 -4.92
N VAL A 163 12.72 -4.06 -4.42
CA VAL A 163 13.77 -3.31 -5.10
C VAL A 163 15.13 -4.01 -5.05
N THR A 164 15.42 -4.74 -3.97
CA THR A 164 16.71 -5.42 -3.78
C THR A 164 16.78 -6.78 -4.45
N ILE A 165 15.70 -7.57 -4.39
CA ILE A 165 15.70 -8.96 -4.87
C ILE A 165 15.06 -9.08 -6.25
N HIS A 166 13.99 -8.33 -6.52
CA HIS A 166 13.33 -8.37 -7.81
C HIS A 166 13.92 -7.32 -8.76
N SER A 167 14.27 -7.77 -9.97
CA SER A 167 14.29 -6.82 -11.08
C SER A 167 12.87 -6.46 -11.43
N PRO A 168 12.52 -5.15 -11.46
CA PRO A 168 11.20 -4.76 -11.91
C PRO A 168 10.99 -5.45 -13.25
N ALA A 169 9.90 -6.19 -13.37
CA ALA A 169 9.58 -6.87 -14.62
C ALA A 169 9.70 -5.82 -15.72
N ARG A 170 10.51 -6.10 -16.75
CA ARG A 170 10.69 -5.16 -17.85
C ARG A 170 9.31 -4.86 -18.40
N TYR A 171 8.86 -3.61 -18.25
CA TYR A 171 7.60 -3.20 -18.82
C TYR A 171 7.76 -3.30 -20.35
N GLN A 172 7.18 -4.32 -20.95
CA GLN A 172 7.17 -4.48 -22.40
C GLN A 172 6.19 -3.47 -22.97
N TRP A 173 6.65 -2.22 -23.10
CA TRP A 173 6.04 -1.31 -24.05
C TRP A 173 6.24 -1.94 -25.43
N GLY A 174 5.15 -2.16 -26.18
CA GLY A 174 5.25 -2.50 -27.59
C GLY A 174 6.21 -1.53 -28.30
N GLU A 175 6.85 -1.96 -29.39
CA GLU A 175 7.85 -1.14 -30.10
C GLU A 175 7.28 0.21 -30.58
N ASP A 176 5.97 0.35 -30.65
CA ASP A 176 5.20 1.53 -31.05
C ASP A 176 4.82 2.48 -29.90
N GLY A 177 5.08 2.09 -28.64
CA GLY A 177 4.66 2.84 -27.45
C GLY A 177 3.14 2.95 -27.27
N ARG A 178 2.33 2.17 -28.01
CA ARG A 178 0.87 2.29 -28.03
C ARG A 178 0.14 1.01 -27.65
N GLU A 179 0.74 -0.16 -27.78
CA GLU A 179 0.07 -1.41 -27.42
C GLU A 179 0.89 -2.27 -26.47
N VAL A 180 0.36 -2.47 -25.27
CA VAL A 180 0.66 -3.66 -24.47
C VAL A 180 -0.32 -4.70 -24.99
N ALA A 181 0.11 -5.49 -25.98
CA ALA A 181 -0.56 -6.75 -26.27
C ALA A 181 -0.33 -7.63 -25.04
N TYR A 182 -1.18 -7.49 -24.02
CA TYR A 182 -1.38 -8.57 -23.09
C TYR A 182 -1.74 -9.76 -23.98
N PRO A 183 -1.01 -10.89 -23.94
CA PRO A 183 -1.66 -12.11 -24.33
C PRO A 183 -2.85 -12.18 -23.38
N ARG A 184 -4.03 -11.80 -23.86
CA ARG A 184 -5.26 -12.41 -23.33
C ARG A 184 -4.86 -13.86 -23.27
N VAL A 185 -4.94 -14.45 -22.08
CA VAL A 185 -4.96 -15.90 -21.95
C VAL A 185 -6.06 -16.31 -22.91
N SER A 186 -5.67 -16.60 -24.15
CA SER A 186 -6.59 -16.73 -25.23
C SER A 186 -7.34 -18.01 -24.91
N GLU A 187 -8.59 -18.04 -25.32
CA GLU A 187 -9.45 -19.19 -25.22
C GLU A 187 -8.85 -20.46 -25.88
N ASP A 188 -7.66 -20.38 -26.48
CA ASP A 188 -6.87 -21.50 -26.99
C ASP A 188 -6.44 -22.52 -25.93
N LEU A 189 -6.40 -22.16 -24.64
CA LEU A 189 -6.19 -23.15 -23.56
C LEU A 189 -7.48 -23.89 -23.16
N LYS A 190 -8.65 -23.50 -23.68
CA LYS A 190 -9.91 -24.22 -23.42
C LYS A 190 -10.18 -25.36 -24.40
N ASN A 191 -9.43 -25.52 -25.50
CA ASN A 191 -9.70 -26.63 -26.42
C ASN A 191 -8.46 -27.12 -27.21
N PRO A 192 -7.53 -27.85 -26.56
CA PRO A 192 -6.40 -28.48 -27.26
C PRO A 192 -6.79 -29.57 -28.28
N LEU A 193 -8.08 -29.88 -28.43
CA LEU A 193 -8.57 -30.97 -29.28
C LEU A 193 -9.17 -30.52 -30.63
N GLN A 194 -9.37 -29.22 -30.89
CA GLN A 194 -9.98 -28.78 -32.15
C GLN A 194 -8.99 -28.51 -33.30
N ASN A 195 -7.68 -28.44 -33.04
CA ASN A 195 -6.68 -28.07 -34.06
C ASN A 195 -5.96 -29.26 -34.73
N LYS A 196 -6.69 -30.35 -34.98
CA LYS A 196 -6.20 -31.51 -35.75
C LYS A 196 -7.11 -31.91 -36.92
N ILE A 197 -7.76 -30.94 -37.57
CA ILE A 197 -8.36 -31.21 -38.89
C ILE A 197 -7.48 -30.57 -39.95
N PRO A 198 -6.70 -31.35 -40.73
CA PRO A 198 -5.99 -30.83 -41.88
C PRO A 198 -7.04 -30.33 -42.88
N VAL A 199 -7.07 -29.02 -43.09
CA VAL A 199 -7.84 -28.41 -44.18
C VAL A 199 -7.19 -28.87 -45.48
N HIS A 200 -7.76 -29.90 -46.09
CA HIS A 200 -7.38 -30.33 -47.43
C HIS A 200 -7.56 -29.14 -48.39
N HIS A 201 -6.44 -28.66 -48.92
CA HIS A 201 -6.39 -27.65 -49.97
C HIS A 201 -7.20 -28.15 -51.18
N ARG A 202 -8.46 -27.73 -51.29
CA ARG A 202 -9.30 -28.02 -52.45
C ARG A 202 -8.79 -27.17 -53.61
N SER A 203 -8.16 -27.81 -54.60
CA SER A 203 -7.58 -27.12 -55.75
C SER A 203 -8.65 -26.35 -56.54
N GLU A 204 -8.33 -25.13 -56.95
CA GLU A 204 -9.25 -24.22 -57.67
C GLU A 204 -9.75 -24.78 -59.01
N HIS A 205 -9.14 -25.85 -59.53
CA HIS A 205 -9.57 -26.49 -60.77
C HIS A 205 -10.96 -27.15 -60.71
N GLY A 206 -11.45 -27.50 -59.51
CA GLY A 206 -12.79 -28.06 -59.36
C GLY A 206 -13.94 -27.06 -59.56
N ARG A 207 -13.71 -25.76 -59.36
CA ARG A 207 -14.80 -24.74 -59.41
C ARG A 207 -15.19 -24.29 -60.82
N LYS A 208 -14.33 -24.49 -61.83
CA LYS A 208 -14.65 -24.07 -63.21
C LYS A 208 -15.63 -25.01 -63.91
N LYS A 209 -15.51 -26.33 -63.71
CA LYS A 209 -16.44 -27.30 -64.32
C LYS A 209 -17.87 -27.16 -63.83
N GLU A 210 -18.08 -26.89 -62.54
CA GLU A 210 -19.43 -26.76 -61.97
C GLU A 210 -20.16 -25.47 -62.43
N ARG A 211 -19.43 -24.47 -62.92
CA ARG A 211 -20.03 -23.24 -63.49
C ARG A 211 -20.44 -23.38 -64.95
N GLU A 212 -19.84 -24.28 -65.72
CA GLU A 212 -20.23 -24.51 -67.11
C GLU A 212 -21.46 -25.44 -67.21
N GLU A 213 -21.57 -26.43 -66.31
CA GLU A 213 -22.70 -27.37 -66.33
C GLU A 213 -24.04 -26.70 -65.97
N LYS A 214 -24.02 -25.64 -65.15
CA LYS A 214 -25.22 -24.86 -64.79
C LYS A 214 -25.69 -23.86 -65.85
N LYS A 215 -24.97 -23.68 -66.96
CA LYS A 215 -25.40 -22.80 -68.06
C LYS A 215 -26.15 -23.50 -69.19
N ASN A 216 -26.21 -24.84 -69.17
CA ASN A 216 -26.83 -25.66 -70.23
C ASN A 216 -28.11 -26.39 -69.76
N ILE A 217 -28.76 -25.90 -68.70
CA ILE A 217 -30.08 -26.35 -68.23
C ILE A 217 -31.05 -25.17 -68.29
#